data_AF-A0A534SLM1-F1
#
_entry.id   AF-A0A534SLM1-F1
#
_cell.length_a   1.000
_cell.length_b   1.000
_cell.length_c   1.000
_cell.angle_alpha   90.00
_cell.angle_beta   90.00
_cell.angle_gamma   90.00
#
_symmetry.space_group_name_H-M   'P 1'
#
loop_
_entity.id
_entity.type
_entity.pdbx_description
1 polymer ?
#
loop_
_entity_poly.entity_id
_entity_poly.type
_entity_poly.pdbx_seq_one_letter_code
_entity_poly.pdbx_strand_id
1 'polypeptide(L)'
;MTTQEMARSFLRRAAAILREAERLLGDKAWNLVVRRCQEAVELALKGALREAGVEVPKVHDVSGALRRNTRRLPPHLAAEIDLLVSASRRLREERGRRSVKHPS
;
A
#
# COMPACT_ATOMS: atom_id res chain seq x y z
N MET A 1 -0.84 20.37 -9.88
CA MET A 1 -0.57 18.92 -9.96
C MET A 1 -1.89 18.19 -10.08
N THR A 2 -2.13 17.50 -11.19
CA THR A 2 -3.39 16.80 -11.50
C THR A 2 -3.51 15.50 -10.70
N THR A 3 -4.73 14.96 -10.60
CA THR A 3 -5.00 13.65 -9.97
C THR A 3 -4.16 12.52 -10.61
N GLN A 4 -3.95 12.58 -11.93
CA GLN A 4 -3.15 11.60 -12.65
C GLN A 4 -1.65 11.74 -12.40
N GLU A 5 -1.14 12.96 -12.20
CA GLU A 5 0.26 13.19 -11.80
C GLU A 5 0.53 12.65 -10.40
N MET A 6 -0.41 12.85 -9.47
CA MET A 6 -0.32 12.29 -8.11
C MET A 6 -0.36 10.77 -8.12
N ALA A 7 -1.27 10.15 -8.88
CA ALA A 7 -1.35 8.71 -9.03
C ALA A 7 -0.02 8.14 -9.54
N ARG A 8 0.52 8.72 -10.62
CA ARG A 8 1.82 8.32 -11.19
C ARG A 8 2.98 8.50 -10.19
N SER A 9 2.96 9.57 -9.41
CA SER A 9 3.96 9.81 -8.35
C SER A 9 3.93 8.71 -7.28
N PHE A 10 2.75 8.33 -6.81
CA PHE A 10 2.59 7.22 -5.85
C PHE A 10 3.11 5.89 -6.41
N LEU A 11 2.71 5.54 -7.63
CA LEU A 11 3.13 4.29 -8.27
C LEU A 11 4.64 4.24 -8.54
N ARG A 12 5.24 5.35 -8.98
CA ARG A 12 6.70 5.44 -9.16
C ARG A 12 7.46 5.22 -7.85
N ARG A 13 6.98 5.81 -6.76
CA ARG A 13 7.57 5.63 -5.42
C ARG A 13 7.39 4.21 -4.92
N ALA A 14 6.21 3.62 -5.09
CA ALA A 14 5.95 2.22 -4.73
C ALA A 14 6.94 1.28 -5.44
N ALA A 15 7.15 1.47 -6.74
CA ALA A 15 8.10 0.69 -7.51
C ALA A 15 9.56 0.89 -7.05
N ALA A 16 9.95 2.11 -6.69
CA ALA A 16 11.29 2.38 -6.16
C ALA A 16 11.54 1.68 -4.81
N ILE A 17 10.55 1.71 -3.92
CA ILE A 17 10.61 1.05 -2.62
C ILE A 17 10.62 -0.48 -2.76
N LEU A 18 9.89 -1.02 -3.73
CA LEU A 18 9.92 -2.46 -4.01
C LEU A 18 11.32 -2.92 -4.44
N ARG A 19 11.99 -2.17 -5.32
CA ARG A 19 13.39 -2.44 -5.70
C ARG A 19 14.34 -2.35 -4.50
N GLU A 20 14.11 -1.42 -3.58
CA GLU A 20 14.88 -1.36 -2.33
C GLU A 20 14.65 -2.62 -1.47
N ALA A 21 13.40 -3.09 -1.37
CA ALA A 21 13.06 -4.31 -0.64
C ALA A 21 13.75 -5.55 -1.24
N GLU A 22 13.82 -5.66 -2.56
CA GLU A 22 14.53 -6.73 -3.26
C GLU A 22 16.03 -6.73 -2.94
N ARG A 23 16.66 -5.55 -2.89
CA ARG A 23 18.06 -5.42 -2.48
C ARG A 23 18.27 -5.85 -1.02
N LEU A 24 17.41 -5.39 -0.12
CA LEU A 24 17.45 -5.75 1.31
C LEU A 24 17.20 -7.24 1.55
N LEU A 25 16.45 -7.89 0.65
CA LEU A 25 16.24 -9.34 0.68
C LEU A 25 17.54 -10.09 0.42
N GLY A 26 18.33 -9.63 -0.57
CA GLY A 26 19.68 -10.15 -0.83
C GLY A 26 20.61 -9.98 0.37
N ASP A 27 20.49 -8.84 1.08
CA ASP A 27 21.24 -8.55 2.30
C ASP A 27 20.73 -9.30 3.55
N LYS A 28 19.65 -10.11 3.42
CA LYS A 28 18.98 -10.82 4.52
C LYS A 28 18.48 -9.89 5.65
N ALA A 29 18.21 -8.62 5.32
CA ALA A 29 17.71 -7.62 6.27
C ALA A 29 16.18 -7.74 6.45
N TRP A 30 15.72 -8.89 6.96
CA TRP A 30 14.30 -9.31 6.92
C TRP A 30 13.32 -8.29 7.51
N ASN A 31 13.67 -7.67 8.63
CA ASN A 31 12.85 -6.65 9.28
C ASN A 31 12.65 -5.40 8.40
N LEU A 32 13.66 -5.03 7.61
CA LEU A 32 13.61 -3.91 6.68
C LEU A 32 12.86 -4.30 5.41
N VAL A 33 13.05 -5.52 4.90
CA VAL A 33 12.28 -6.06 3.75
C VAL A 33 10.79 -5.94 4.02
N VAL A 34 10.31 -6.45 5.17
CA VAL A 34 8.89 -6.38 5.53
C VAL A 34 8.41 -4.92 5.56
N ARG A 35 9.16 -4.00 6.18
CA ARG A 35 8.79 -2.58 6.22
C ARG A 35 8.67 -1.96 4.84
N ARG A 36 9.61 -2.24 3.94
CA ARG A 36 9.60 -1.68 2.58
C ARG A 36 8.49 -2.27 1.73
N CYS A 37 8.25 -3.58 1.80
CA CYS A 37 7.09 -4.19 1.13
C CYS A 37 5.77 -3.57 1.61
N GLN A 38 5.64 -3.34 2.92
CA GLN A 38 4.46 -2.69 3.49
C GLN A 38 4.25 -1.28 2.93
N GLU A 39 5.31 -0.47 2.87
CA GLU A 39 5.28 0.89 2.35
C GLU A 39 4.97 0.91 0.84
N ALA A 40 5.55 -0.02 0.07
CA ALA A 40 5.28 -0.17 -1.35
C ALA A 40 3.80 -0.51 -1.62
N VAL A 41 3.23 -1.48 -0.88
CA VAL A 41 1.81 -1.85 -1.00
C VAL A 41 0.92 -0.65 -0.66
N GLU A 42 1.20 0.07 0.42
CA GLU A 42 0.41 1.25 0.80
C GLU A 42 0.38 2.31 -0.30
N LEU A 43 1.54 2.65 -0.86
CA LEU A 43 1.64 3.64 -1.94
C LEU A 43 0.99 3.14 -3.23
N ALA A 44 1.12 1.85 -3.56
CA ALA A 44 0.49 1.26 -4.74
C ALA A 44 -1.05 1.34 -4.65
N LEU A 45 -1.63 0.98 -3.50
CA LEU A 45 -3.07 1.06 -3.29
C LEU A 45 -3.59 2.51 -3.33
N LYS A 46 -2.84 3.45 -2.76
CA LYS A 46 -3.16 4.89 -2.84
C LYS A 46 -3.06 5.41 -4.28
N GLY A 47 -2.06 4.96 -5.03
CA GLY A 47 -1.90 5.26 -6.45
C GLY A 47 -3.09 4.78 -7.27
N ALA A 48 -3.49 3.52 -7.11
CA ALA A 48 -4.63 2.92 -7.80
C ALA A 48 -5.96 3.65 -7.50
N LEU A 49 -6.20 4.02 -6.24
CA LEU A 49 -7.37 4.82 -5.87
C LEU A 49 -7.37 6.20 -6.55
N ARG A 50 -6.22 6.89 -6.55
CA ARG A 50 -6.12 8.19 -7.25
C ARG A 50 -6.32 8.04 -8.76
N GLU A 51 -5.77 7.00 -9.37
CA GLU A 51 -5.94 6.72 -10.80
C GLU A 51 -7.43 6.51 -11.15
N ALA A 52 -8.17 5.81 -10.29
CA ALA A 52 -9.62 5.65 -10.38
C ALA A 52 -10.44 6.94 -10.09
N GLY A 53 -9.76 8.08 -9.88
CA GLY A 53 -10.37 9.36 -9.53
C GLY A 53 -10.94 9.40 -8.12
N VAL A 54 -10.51 8.51 -7.23
CA VAL A 54 -10.95 8.44 -5.84
C VAL A 54 -10.01 9.29 -4.99
N GLU A 55 -10.58 10.16 -4.17
CA GLU A 55 -9.78 10.87 -3.17
C GLU A 55 -9.24 9.87 -2.13
N VAL A 56 -7.92 9.86 -1.97
CA VAL A 56 -7.26 8.97 -1.01
C VAL A 56 -7.43 9.51 0.40
N PRO A 57 -7.95 8.71 1.35
CA PRO A 57 -8.03 9.09 2.76
C PRO A 57 -6.65 9.40 3.35
N LYS A 58 -6.57 10.31 4.32
CA LYS A 58 -5.33 10.61 5.06
C LYS A 58 -4.89 9.49 6.02
N VAL A 59 -5.57 8.34 6.01
CA VAL A 59 -5.25 7.17 6.83
C VAL A 59 -4.43 6.15 6.05
N HIS A 60 -3.72 5.27 6.76
CA HIS A 60 -2.93 4.20 6.15
C HIS A 60 -3.79 3.05 5.61
N ASP A 61 -4.87 2.71 6.32
CA ASP A 61 -5.82 1.68 5.88
C ASP A 61 -6.80 2.26 4.86
N VAL A 62 -6.70 1.80 3.62
CA VAL A 62 -7.55 2.21 2.50
C VAL A 62 -8.55 1.12 2.09
N SER A 63 -8.70 0.06 2.90
CA SER A 63 -9.60 -1.07 2.61
C SER A 63 -11.04 -0.64 2.37
N GLY A 64 -11.56 0.29 3.18
CA GLY A 64 -12.90 0.84 3.00
C GLY A 64 -13.05 1.63 1.70
N ALA A 65 -12.02 2.37 1.29
CA ALA A 65 -12.02 3.12 0.03
C ALA A 65 -11.96 2.18 -1.17
N LEU A 66 -11.16 1.10 -1.09
CA LEU A 66 -11.10 0.05 -2.10
C LEU A 66 -12.48 -0.60 -2.30
N ARG A 67 -13.10 -1.12 -1.23
CA ARG A 67 -14.42 -1.79 -1.34
C ARG A 67 -15.49 -0.89 -1.95
N ARG A 68 -15.61 0.36 -1.48
CA ARG A 68 -16.61 1.31 -1.98
C ARG A 68 -16.42 1.71 -3.44
N ASN A 69 -15.19 1.61 -3.97
CA ASN A 69 -14.86 2.08 -5.31
C ASN A 69 -14.42 0.94 -6.24
N THR A 70 -14.71 -0.33 -5.92
CA THR A 70 -14.31 -1.50 -6.70
C THR A 70 -14.66 -1.36 -8.19
N ARG A 71 -15.85 -0.85 -8.52
CA ARG A 71 -16.31 -0.65 -9.91
C ARG A 71 -15.54 0.43 -10.69
N ARG A 72 -14.79 1.30 -9.99
CA ARG A 72 -13.98 2.37 -10.58
C ARG A 72 -12.53 1.95 -10.78
N LEU A 73 -12.12 0.83 -10.17
CA LEU A 73 -10.77 0.30 -10.35
C LEU A 73 -10.63 -0.34 -11.73
N PRO A 74 -9.40 -0.41 -12.26
CA PRO A 74 -9.10 -1.25 -13.42
C PRO A 74 -9.60 -2.69 -13.22
N PRO A 75 -10.14 -3.36 -14.26
CA PRO A 75 -10.77 -4.68 -14.11
C PRO A 75 -9.88 -5.74 -13.44
N HIS A 76 -8.59 -5.75 -13.76
CA HIS A 76 -7.61 -6.66 -13.16
C HIS A 76 -7.40 -6.40 -11.66
N LEU A 77 -7.53 -5.16 -11.19
CA LEU A 77 -7.48 -4.84 -9.75
C LEU A 77 -8.81 -5.11 -9.05
N ALA A 78 -9.93 -4.89 -9.75
CA ALA A 78 -11.26 -5.21 -9.22
C ALA A 78 -11.43 -6.72 -9.00
N ALA A 79 -10.86 -7.56 -9.86
CA ALA A 79 -10.82 -9.01 -9.68
C ALA A 79 -10.09 -9.43 -8.40
N GLU A 80 -9.06 -8.69 -8.01
CA GLU A 80 -8.22 -8.97 -6.83
C GLU A 80 -8.67 -8.20 -5.58
N ILE A 81 -9.89 -7.66 -5.54
CA ILE A 81 -10.31 -6.71 -4.50
C ILE A 81 -10.17 -7.26 -3.08
N ASP A 82 -10.45 -8.54 -2.86
CA ASP A 82 -10.35 -9.14 -1.53
C ASP A 82 -8.89 -9.28 -1.08
N LEU A 83 -7.97 -9.56 -2.00
CA LEU A 83 -6.53 -9.53 -1.74
C LEU A 83 -6.07 -8.12 -1.37
N LEU A 84 -6.46 -7.11 -2.16
CA LEU A 84 -6.07 -5.71 -1.92
C LEU A 84 -6.60 -5.19 -0.56
N VAL A 85 -7.82 -5.56 -0.21
CA VAL A 85 -8.42 -5.22 1.09
C VAL A 85 -7.70 -5.93 2.24
N SER A 86 -7.42 -7.23 2.08
CA SER A 86 -6.68 -8.01 3.08
C SER A 86 -5.30 -7.42 3.32
N ALA A 87 -4.56 -7.10 2.25
CA ALA A 87 -3.27 -6.45 2.33
C ALA A 87 -3.35 -5.12 3.08
N SER A 88 -4.31 -4.24 2.75
CA SER A 88 -4.51 -2.97 3.44
C SER A 88 -4.79 -3.13 4.94
N ARG A 89 -5.62 -4.10 5.33
CA ARG A 89 -5.94 -4.35 6.75
C ARG A 89 -4.72 -4.88 7.52
N ARG A 90 -3.97 -5.80 6.91
CA ARG A 90 -2.77 -6.38 7.51
C ARG A 90 -1.70 -5.31 7.79
N LEU A 91 -1.56 -4.31 6.91
CA LEU A 91 -0.70 -3.14 7.16
C LEU A 91 -1.07 -2.40 8.45
N ARG A 92 -2.36 -2.25 8.75
CA ARG A 92 -2.84 -1.58 9.98
C ARG A 92 -2.51 -2.41 11.22
N GLU A 93 -2.78 -3.72 11.17
CA GLU A 93 -2.56 -4.63 12.30
C GLU A 93 -1.08 -4.74 12.68
N GLU A 94 -0.20 -4.90 11.69
CA GLU A 94 1.24 -5.02 11.89
C GLU A 94 1.90 -3.70 12.34
N ARG A 95 1.23 -2.56 12.14
CA ARG A 95 1.64 -1.26 12.72
C ARG A 95 1.13 -1.11 14.16
N GLY A 96 -0.11 -1.48 14.45
CA GLY A 96 -0.67 -1.44 15.81
C GLY A 96 0.09 -2.33 16.81
N ARG A 97 0.56 -3.50 16.36
CA ARG A 97 1.39 -4.41 17.18
C ARG A 97 2.75 -3.83 17.58
N ARG A 98 3.30 -2.85 16.84
CA ARG A 98 4.59 -2.21 17.18
C ARG A 98 4.48 -1.17 18.29
N SER A 99 3.27 -0.72 18.63
CA SER A 99 3.03 0.25 19.70
C SER A 99 2.98 -0.40 21.09
N VAL A 100 2.97 -1.74 21.18
CA VAL A 100 3.12 -2.46 22.44
C VAL A 100 4.62 -2.48 22.78
N LYS A 101 5.04 -1.51 23.60
CA LYS A 101 6.35 -1.56 24.28
C LYS A 101 6.45 -2.90 24.99
N HIS A 102 7.50 -3.67 24.72
CA HIS A 102 7.89 -4.74 25.62
C HIS A 102 8.15 -4.09 26.99
N PRO A 103 7.44 -4.50 28.06
CA PRO A 103 7.90 -4.16 29.40
C PRO A 103 9.25 -4.84 29.61
N SER A 104 10.25 -4.03 29.95
CA SER A 104 11.54 -4.50 30.45
C SER A 104 11.36 -5.30 31.73
#